data_AF-A0A939F0E8-F1
#
_entry.id   AF-A0A939F0E8-F1
#
_cell.length_a   1.000
_cell.length_b   1.000
_cell.length_c   1.000
_cell.angle_alpha   90.00
_cell.angle_beta   90.00
_cell.angle_gamma   90.00
#
_symmetry.space_group_name_H-M   'P 1'
#
loop_
_entity.id
_entity.type
_entity.pdbx_description
1 polymer ?
#
loop_
_entity_poly.entity_id
_entity_poly.type
_entity_poly.pdbx_seq_one_letter_code
_entity_poly.pdbx_strand_id
1 'polypeptide(L)' 'MHLRALRLQKGLSQQALADEADLSRPTIQRVETAHLCASLDVLTSIARALQVPLRELLDFPEADAQS' A
#
# COMPACT_ATOMS: atom_id res chain seq x y z
N MET A 1 -3.47 5.18 4.89
CA MET A 1 -2.70 4.60 3.78
C MET A 1 -3.66 3.93 2.81
N HIS A 2 -3.56 4.25 1.53
CA HIS A 2 -4.50 3.80 0.49
C HIS A 2 -4.07 2.51 -0.23
N LEU A 3 -3.18 1.72 0.36
CA LEU A 3 -2.60 0.53 -0.26
C LEU A 3 -3.66 -0.42 -0.84
N ARG A 4 -4.67 -0.78 -0.04
CA ARG A 4 -5.72 -1.71 -0.49
C ARG A 4 -6.49 -1.16 -1.70
N ALA A 5 -6.84 0.12 -1.68
CA ALA A 5 -7.58 0.75 -2.77
C ALA A 5 -6.75 0.76 -4.06
N LEU A 6 -5.50 1.20 -3.99
CA LEU A 6 -4.57 1.23 -5.13
C LEU A 6 -4.30 -0.16 -5.69
N ARG A 7 -4.12 -1.17 -4.82
CA ARG A 7 -3.94 -2.56 -5.23
C ARG A 7 -5.15 -3.08 -6.01
N LEU A 8 -6.36 -2.80 -5.53
CA LEU A 8 -7.60 -3.23 -6.18
C LEU A 8 -7.83 -2.50 -7.51
N GLN A 9 -7.49 -1.21 -7.61
CA GLN A 9 -7.50 -0.47 -8.88
C GLN A 9 -6.56 -1.07 -9.93
N LYS A 10 -5.44 -1.66 -9.50
CA LYS A 10 -4.50 -2.40 -10.35
C LYS A 10 -4.94 -3.85 -10.63
N GLY A 11 -6.07 -4.31 -10.09
CA GLY A 11 -6.56 -5.67 -10.27
C GLY A 11 -5.71 -6.75 -9.58
N LEU A 12 -4.84 -6.37 -8.65
CA LEU A 12 -3.88 -7.28 -8.03
C LEU A 12 -4.49 -7.96 -6.79
N SER A 13 -4.21 -9.26 -6.61
CA SER A 13 -4.40 -9.92 -5.31
C SER A 13 -3.31 -9.52 -4.32
N GLN A 14 -3.47 -9.80 -3.02
CA GLN A 14 -2.40 -9.56 -2.04
C GLN A 14 -1.14 -10.37 -2.37
N GLN A 15 -1.29 -11.58 -2.89
CA GLN A 15 -0.16 -12.41 -3.31
C GLN A 15 0.53 -11.79 -4.52
N ALA A 16 -0.24 -11.39 -5.54
CA ALA A 16 0.32 -10.78 -6.74
C ALA A 16 1.11 -9.50 -6.43
N LEU A 17 0.58 -8.62 -5.56
CA LEU A 17 1.34 -7.45 -5.13
C LEU A 17 2.59 -7.82 -4.33
N ALA A 18 2.53 -8.88 -3.52
CA ALA A 18 3.69 -9.33 -2.75
C ALA A 18 4.81 -9.82 -3.68
N ASP A 19 4.45 -10.58 -4.71
CA ASP A 19 5.38 -11.09 -5.73
C ASP A 19 6.04 -9.93 -6.49
N GLU A 20 5.26 -8.95 -6.96
CA GLU A 20 5.76 -7.77 -7.67
C GLU A 20 6.62 -6.84 -6.80
N ALA A 21 6.35 -6.79 -5.49
CA ALA A 21 7.09 -5.97 -4.54
C ALA A 21 8.28 -6.68 -3.89
N ASP A 22 8.55 -7.93 -4.23
CA ASP A 22 9.54 -8.79 -3.54
C ASP A 22 9.33 -8.80 -2.02
N LEU A 23 8.08 -9.01 -1.60
CA LEU A 23 7.65 -9.05 -0.20
C LEU A 23 6.85 -10.33 0.08
N SER A 24 6.65 -10.62 1.37
CA SER A 24 5.72 -11.69 1.76
C SER A 24 4.27 -11.21 1.70
N ARG A 25 3.33 -12.09 1.32
CA ARG A 25 1.88 -11.81 1.41
C ARG A 25 1.45 -11.36 2.82
N PRO A 26 1.93 -11.97 3.92
CA PRO A 26 1.66 -11.47 5.27
C PRO A 26 2.13 -10.03 5.49
N THR A 27 3.25 -9.61 4.88
CA THR A 27 3.69 -8.21 4.91
C THR A 27 2.64 -7.31 4.27
N ILE A 28 2.18 -7.62 3.06
CA ILE A 28 1.11 -6.85 2.38
C ILE A 28 -0.15 -6.78 3.24
N GLN A 29 -0.61 -7.91 3.79
CA GLN A 29 -1.79 -7.95 4.65
C GLN A 29 -1.65 -7.07 5.90
N ARG A 30 -0.49 -7.10 6.57
CA ARG A 30 -0.22 -6.28 7.77
C ARG A 30 -0.16 -4.79 7.46
N VAL A 31 0.37 -4.41 6.30
CA VAL A 31 0.37 -3.02 5.84
C VAL A 31 -1.05 -2.55 5.52
N GLU A 32 -1.86 -3.38 4.85
CA GLU A 32 -3.26 -3.04 4.53
C GLU A 32 -4.17 -2.90 5.77
N THR A 33 -3.86 -3.61 6.85
CA THR A 33 -4.63 -3.62 8.09
C THR A 33 -4.10 -2.64 9.14
N ALA A 34 -3.11 -1.81 8.79
CA ALA A 34 -2.48 -0.81 9.66
C ALA A 34 -1.89 -1.37 10.97
N HIS A 35 -1.59 -2.67 11.03
CA HIS A 35 -0.95 -3.32 12.19
C HIS A 35 0.59 -3.25 12.16
N LEU A 36 1.17 -2.56 11.17
CA LEU A 36 2.61 -2.39 11.02
C LEU A 36 2.95 -0.96 10.60
N CYS A 37 3.86 -0.31 11.33
CA CYS A 37 4.64 0.80 10.77
C CYS A 37 5.58 0.21 9.72
N ALA A 38 5.15 0.19 8.46
CA ALA A 38 6.02 -0.21 7.35
C ALA A 38 7.24 0.70 7.29
N SER A 39 8.43 0.13 7.08
CA SER A 39 9.62 0.93 6.81
C SER A 39 9.48 1.66 5.47
N LEU A 40 10.27 2.73 5.28
CA LEU A 40 10.31 3.44 4.00
C LEU A 40 10.70 2.51 2.83
N ASP A 41 11.53 1.50 3.07
CA ASP A 41 11.91 0.52 2.05
C ASP A 41 10.72 -0.32 1.59
N VAL A 42 9.91 -0.82 2.55
CA VAL A 42 8.67 -1.56 2.25
C VAL A 42 7.71 -0.68 1.46
N LEU A 43 7.53 0.58 1.88
CA LEU A 43 6.67 1.52 1.18
C LEU A 43 7.15 1.86 -0.22
N THR A 44 8.46 2.02 -0.39
CA THR A 44 9.08 2.28 -1.69
C THR A 44 8.93 1.08 -2.63
N SER A 45 9.10 -0.15 -2.12
CA SER A 45 8.91 -1.36 -2.92
C SER A 45 7.47 -1.49 -3.40
N ILE A 46 6.52 -1.28 -2.50
CA ILE A 46 5.08 -1.31 -2.82
C ILE A 46 4.72 -0.22 -3.85
N ALA A 47 5.22 1.01 -3.70
CA ALA A 47 4.96 2.10 -4.64
C ALA A 47 5.50 1.78 -6.04
N ARG A 48 6.70 1.18 -6.13
CA ARG A 48 7.29 0.72 -7.39
C ARG A 48 6.46 -0.39 -8.04
N ALA A 49 6.04 -1.40 -7.27
CA ALA A 49 5.21 -2.50 -7.75
C ALA A 49 3.85 -2.01 -8.29
N LEU A 50 3.25 -1.01 -7.63
CA LEU A 50 2.01 -0.40 -8.10
C LEU A 50 2.21 0.62 -9.22
N GLN A 51 3.45 0.99 -9.54
CA GLN A 51 3.81 2.04 -10.49
C GLN A 51 3.12 3.37 -10.17
N VAL A 52 3.15 3.75 -8.89
CA VAL A 52 2.62 5.03 -8.39
C VAL A 52 3.70 5.76 -7.59
N PRO A 53 3.66 7.10 -7.53
CA PRO A 53 4.52 7.84 -6.63
C PRO A 53 4.20 7.51 -5.16
N LEU A 54 5.23 7.45 -4.30
CA LEU A 54 5.10 7.11 -2.88
C LEU A 54 4.02 7.94 -2.15
N ARG A 55 3.86 9.22 -2.55
CA ARG A 55 2.82 10.11 -1.99
C ARG A 55 1.41 9.55 -2.11
N GLU A 56 1.09 8.77 -3.14
CA GLU A 56 -0.26 8.19 -3.30
C GLU A 56 -0.56 7.11 -2.26
N LEU A 57 0.47 6.42 -1.74
CA LEU A 57 0.28 5.52 -0.59
C LEU A 57 -0.06 6.29 0.68
N LEU A 58 0.52 7.49 0.83
CA LEU A 58 0.46 8.35 2.00
C LEU A 58 -0.59 9.46 1.88
N ASP A 59 -1.33 9.51 0.78
CA ASP A 59 -2.45 10.42 0.63
C ASP A 59 -3.53 9.89 1.58
N PHE A 60 -3.71 10.57 2.71
CA PHE A 60 -4.81 10.29 3.63
C PHE A 60 -5.91 11.26 3.23
N PRO A 61 -7.18 10.81 3.11
CA PRO A 61 -8.26 11.78 2.99
C PRO A 61 -8.16 12.64 4.24
N GLU A 62 -8.11 13.96 4.10
CA GLU A 62 -8.33 14.84 5.24
C GLU A 62 -9.63 14.35 5.88
N ALA A 63 -9.53 13.76 7.08
CA ALA A 63 -10.72 13.33 7.80
C ALA A 63 -11.56 14.60 7.94
N ASP A 64 -12.70 14.64 7.26
CA ASP A 64 -13.57 15.80 7.06
C ASP A 64 -13.27 16.93 8.04
N ALA A 65 -12.40 17.85 7.61
CA ALA A 65 -12.30 19.14 8.26
C ALA A 65 -13.63 19.85 7.97
N GLN A 66 -14.52 19.76 8.96
CA GLN A 66 -15.82 20.41 9.08
C GLN A 66 -17.01 19.80 8.32
N SER A 67 -17.95 19.23 9.10
CA SER A 67 -19.30 19.80 9.29
C SER A 67 -19.86 19.39 10.65
#